data_AF-A0A821I3G2-F1
#
_entry.id   AF-A0A821I3G2-F1
#
_cell.length_a   1.000
_cell.length_b   1.000
_cell.length_c   1.000
_cell.angle_alpha   90.00
_cell.angle_beta   90.00
_cell.angle_gamma   90.00
#
_symmetry.space_group_name_H-M   'P 1'
#
loop_
_entity.id
_entity.type
_entity.pdbx_description
1 polymer ?
#
loop_
_entity_poly.entity_id
_entity_poly.type
_entity_poly.pdbx_seq_one_letter_code
_entity_poly.pdbx_strand_id
1 'polypeptide(L)'
;MTQCALLSKIANNRSLTGYCENLIRKINFKNSGINTKVNLNQALKNKKSTTNSYMFFGADVIHPTNVTRQHPSIAAVVGSCDSLCSTTAVRVCQQFPKEGKCSIETIIGMTEMVEELLDNYCQVNKILPNKIVFYRDGVDDGQFGKVIAHEIPAIIKAFN
;
A
#
# COMPACT_ATOMS: atom_id res chain seq x y z
N MET A 1 6.68 -11.39 -15.57
CA MET A 1 6.61 -9.91 -15.46
C MET A 1 6.24 -9.31 -16.81
N THR A 2 5.40 -8.29 -16.85
CA THR A 2 5.01 -7.59 -18.08
C THR A 2 5.09 -6.06 -17.93
N GLN A 3 5.33 -5.34 -19.03
CA GLN A 3 5.28 -3.87 -19.08
C GLN A 3 4.65 -3.43 -20.40
N CYS A 4 3.49 -2.76 -20.33
CA CYS A 4 2.83 -2.19 -21.50
C CYS A 4 3.38 -0.79 -21.80
N ALA A 5 3.46 -0.44 -23.09
CA ALA A 5 3.85 0.89 -23.55
C ALA A 5 3.03 1.24 -24.81
N LEU A 6 2.65 2.52 -24.94
CA LEU A 6 1.86 2.98 -26.08
C LEU A 6 2.79 3.28 -27.25
N LEU A 7 2.51 2.69 -28.42
CA LEU A 7 3.31 2.89 -29.63
C LEU A 7 3.45 4.37 -29.99
N SER A 8 2.36 5.14 -29.89
CA SER A 8 2.35 6.59 -30.17
C SER A 8 3.28 7.41 -29.25
N LYS A 9 3.54 6.92 -28.03
CA LYS A 9 4.48 7.57 -27.10
C LYS A 9 5.93 7.20 -27.37
N ILE A 10 6.19 5.98 -27.85
CA ILE A 10 7.52 5.52 -28.25
C ILE A 10 7.94 6.13 -29.59
N ALA A 11 7.01 6.24 -30.54
CA ALA A 11 7.30 6.81 -31.86
C ALA A 11 7.52 8.34 -31.84
N ASN A 12 7.23 9.02 -30.72
CA ASN A 12 7.42 10.47 -30.61
C ASN A 12 8.82 10.80 -30.08
N ASN A 13 9.73 11.16 -31.00
CA ASN A 13 11.12 11.47 -30.71
C ASN A 13 11.33 12.66 -29.76
N ARG A 14 10.40 13.63 -29.70
CA ARG A 14 10.59 14.85 -28.89
C ARG A 14 10.56 14.59 -27.37
N SER A 15 9.85 13.55 -26.94
CA SER A 15 9.71 13.20 -25.51
C SER A 15 10.22 11.80 -25.18
N LEU A 16 10.94 11.15 -26.11
CA LEU A 16 11.29 9.74 -26.01
C LEU A 16 12.16 9.46 -24.78
N THR A 17 13.17 10.29 -24.53
CA THR A 17 14.08 10.12 -23.37
C THR A 17 13.32 10.12 -22.06
N GLY A 18 12.53 11.17 -21.77
CA GLY A 18 11.76 11.26 -20.53
C GLY A 18 10.68 10.17 -20.42
N TYR A 19 10.13 9.71 -21.55
CA TYR A 19 9.21 8.57 -21.57
C TYR A 19 9.92 7.27 -21.17
N CYS A 20 11.07 6.98 -21.80
CA CYS A 20 11.88 5.80 -21.52
C CYS A 20 12.41 5.79 -20.09
N GLU A 21 12.81 6.94 -19.54
CA GLU A 21 13.22 7.08 -18.13
C GLU A 21 12.09 6.72 -17.16
N ASN A 22 10.86 7.15 -17.43
CA ASN A 22 9.71 6.76 -16.62
C ASN A 22 9.39 5.26 -16.77
N LEU A 23 9.53 4.73 -17.98
CA LEU A 23 9.27 3.33 -18.27
C LEU A 23 10.29 2.42 -17.57
N ILE A 24 11.58 2.73 -17.66
CA ILE A 24 12.65 1.96 -17.03
C ILE A 24 12.52 1.98 -15.51
N ARG A 25 12.08 3.09 -14.90
CA ARG A 25 11.79 3.15 -13.45
C ARG A 25 10.73 2.12 -13.04
N LYS A 26 9.67 1.95 -13.83
CA LYS A 26 8.62 0.94 -13.58
C LYS A 26 9.12 -0.49 -13.79
N ILE A 27 9.93 -0.70 -14.84
CA ILE A 27 10.53 -2.01 -15.14
C ILE A 27 11.50 -2.41 -14.03
N ASN A 28 12.37 -1.50 -13.58
CA ASN A 28 13.33 -1.72 -12.52
C ASN A 28 12.62 -2.14 -11.23
N PHE A 29 11.58 -1.40 -10.81
CA PHE A 29 10.78 -1.74 -9.63
C PHE A 29 10.12 -3.13 -9.73
N LYS A 30 9.56 -3.48 -10.90
CA LYS A 30 8.96 -4.81 -11.12
C LYS A 30 9.99 -5.95 -11.09
N ASN A 31 11.27 -5.66 -11.33
CA ASN A 31 12.41 -6.59 -11.19
C ASN A 31 13.01 -6.56 -9.77
N SER A 32 12.29 -6.01 -8.78
CA SER A 32 12.78 -5.81 -7.41
C SER A 32 14.01 -4.89 -7.32
N GLY A 33 14.27 -4.10 -8.37
CA GLY A 33 15.32 -3.10 -8.40
C GLY A 33 14.90 -1.81 -7.69
N ILE A 34 15.89 -1.09 -7.17
CA ILE A 34 15.67 0.12 -6.36
C ILE A 34 16.10 1.34 -7.16
N ASN A 35 15.16 2.25 -7.45
CA ASN A 35 15.44 3.49 -8.20
C ASN A 35 16.08 4.57 -7.33
N THR A 36 15.57 4.76 -6.11
CA THR A 36 16.00 5.80 -5.18
C THR A 36 15.74 5.34 -3.76
N LYS A 37 16.55 5.79 -2.81
CA LYS A 37 16.41 5.49 -1.38
C LYS A 37 16.34 6.79 -0.59
N VAL A 38 15.47 6.83 0.39
CA VAL A 38 15.43 7.92 1.36
C VAL A 38 16.27 7.51 2.57
N ASN A 39 17.15 8.40 3.03
CA ASN A 39 17.88 8.18 4.27
C ASN A 39 16.94 8.47 5.46
N LEU A 40 16.15 7.46 5.84
CA LEU A 40 15.19 7.58 6.94
C LEU A 40 15.85 7.82 8.30
N ASN A 41 17.08 7.35 8.50
CA ASN A 41 17.85 7.68 9.71
C ASN A 41 18.13 9.17 9.83
N GLN A 42 18.31 9.88 8.71
CA GLN A 42 18.45 11.33 8.69
C GLN A 42 17.10 12.04 8.83
N ALA A 43 16.05 11.54 8.16
CA ALA A 43 14.73 12.18 8.16
C ALA A 43 13.99 12.02 9.50
N LEU A 44 14.12 10.85 10.13
CA LEU A 44 13.44 10.47 11.38
C LEU A 44 14.39 10.48 12.58
N LYS A 45 15.44 11.31 12.50
CA LYS A 45 16.56 11.37 13.46
C LYS A 45 16.05 11.78 14.86
N ASN A 46 15.49 10.82 15.57
CA ASN A 46 15.03 10.98 16.94
C ASN A 46 16.21 10.69 17.85
N LYS A 47 16.76 11.73 18.50
CA LYS A 47 17.97 11.64 19.36
C LYS A 47 17.87 10.63 20.53
N LYS A 48 16.69 10.03 20.76
CA LYS A 48 16.39 9.20 21.93
C LYS A 48 16.29 7.69 21.67
N SER A 49 16.35 7.20 20.43
CA SER A 49 16.22 5.75 20.20
C SER A 49 16.92 5.32 18.90
N THR A 50 17.92 4.45 19.08
CA THR A 50 18.71 3.77 18.04
C THR A 50 18.02 2.51 17.49
N THR A 51 16.81 2.18 17.93
CA THR A 51 16.14 0.89 17.68
C THR A 51 14.75 1.00 17.04
N ASN A 52 14.39 2.16 16.47
CA ASN A 52 13.10 2.30 15.80
C ASN A 52 13.08 1.53 14.47
N SER A 53 12.17 0.56 14.35
CA SER A 53 11.91 -0.20 13.13
C SER A 53 10.52 0.21 12.65
N TYR A 54 10.50 1.10 11.67
CA TYR A 54 9.27 1.60 11.06
C TYR A 54 8.84 0.69 9.92
N MET A 55 7.52 0.49 9.82
CA MET A 55 6.86 -0.04 8.64
C MET A 55 5.78 0.96 8.20
N PHE A 56 5.69 1.20 6.91
CA PHE A 56 4.74 2.13 6.32
C PHE A 56 3.66 1.35 5.60
N PHE A 57 2.41 1.65 5.94
CA PHE A 57 1.23 1.11 5.29
C PHE A 57 0.54 2.18 4.47
N GLY A 58 0.04 1.80 3.30
CA GLY A 58 -0.90 2.56 2.50
C GLY A 58 -2.15 1.73 2.26
N ALA A 59 -3.33 2.31 2.37
CA ALA A 59 -4.57 1.60 2.05
C ALA A 59 -5.59 2.49 1.35
N ASP A 60 -6.34 1.86 0.45
CA ASP A 60 -7.38 2.47 -0.34
C ASP A 60 -8.51 1.46 -0.61
N VAL A 61 -9.72 1.98 -0.83
CA VAL A 61 -10.87 1.20 -1.24
C VAL A 61 -11.51 1.87 -2.45
N ILE A 62 -11.58 1.13 -3.55
CA ILE A 62 -12.29 1.58 -4.74
C ILE A 62 -13.68 0.96 -4.81
N HIS A 63 -14.64 1.77 -5.22
CA HIS A 63 -16.02 1.35 -5.43
C HIS A 63 -16.37 1.31 -6.91
N PRO A 64 -17.22 0.36 -7.34
CA PRO A 64 -17.71 0.33 -8.70
C PRO A 64 -18.66 1.52 -8.93
N THR A 65 -18.48 2.23 -10.05
CA THR A 65 -19.33 3.35 -10.47
C THR A 65 -20.28 2.91 -11.59
N ASN A 66 -21.50 3.45 -11.61
CA ASN A 66 -22.48 3.29 -12.70
C ASN A 66 -22.81 1.84 -13.12
N VAL A 67 -22.90 0.92 -12.16
CA VAL A 67 -23.22 -0.48 -12.42
C VAL A 67 -24.64 -0.84 -12.02
N THR A 68 -25.32 -1.61 -12.88
CA THR A 68 -26.70 -2.10 -12.68
C THR A 68 -26.77 -3.38 -11.86
N ARG A 69 -25.62 -3.98 -11.53
CA ARG A 69 -25.48 -5.22 -10.76
C ARG A 69 -24.74 -4.94 -9.45
N GLN A 70 -24.97 -5.79 -8.45
CA GLN A 70 -24.22 -5.73 -7.19
C GLN A 70 -22.77 -6.15 -7.46
N HIS A 71 -21.84 -5.20 -7.39
CA HIS A 71 -20.40 -5.43 -7.55
C HIS A 71 -19.68 -5.20 -6.22
N PRO A 72 -18.61 -5.94 -5.93
CA PRO A 72 -17.84 -5.75 -4.71
C PRO A 72 -17.07 -4.42 -4.76
N SER A 73 -16.84 -3.82 -3.59
CA SER A 73 -15.74 -2.87 -3.46
C SER A 73 -14.41 -3.65 -3.42
N ILE A 74 -13.31 -3.01 -3.79
CA ILE A 74 -11.97 -3.62 -3.75
C ILE A 74 -11.12 -2.84 -2.78
N ALA A 75 -10.69 -3.49 -1.69
CA ALA A 75 -9.73 -2.94 -0.76
C ALA A 75 -8.31 -3.38 -1.12
N ALA A 76 -7.34 -2.49 -0.98
CA ALA A 76 -5.94 -2.82 -1.10
C ALA A 76 -5.15 -2.24 0.07
N VAL A 77 -4.23 -3.04 0.62
CA VAL A 77 -3.28 -2.61 1.64
C VAL A 77 -1.88 -2.93 1.14
N VAL A 78 -1.01 -1.92 1.14
CA VAL A 78 0.40 -2.05 0.80
C VAL A 78 1.25 -1.85 2.03
N GLY A 79 2.37 -2.57 2.13
CA GLY A 79 3.32 -2.41 3.22
C GLY A 79 4.77 -2.40 2.74
N SER A 80 5.57 -1.48 3.27
CA SER A 80 7.02 -1.47 3.04
C SER A 80 7.67 -2.73 3.61
N CYS A 81 8.47 -3.47 2.84
CA CYS A 81 9.15 -4.67 3.35
C CYS A 81 10.51 -4.38 3.99
N ASP A 82 11.05 -3.18 3.79
CA ASP A 82 12.36 -2.77 4.34
C ASP A 82 12.28 -1.38 4.97
N SER A 83 13.27 -1.07 5.81
CA SER A 83 13.38 0.19 6.54
C SER A 83 13.70 1.41 5.67
N LEU A 84 13.91 1.23 4.35
CA LEU A 84 14.18 2.28 3.37
C LEU A 84 12.98 2.52 2.45
N CYS A 85 11.87 1.83 2.68
CA CYS A 85 10.68 1.80 1.82
C CYS A 85 11.01 1.49 0.35
N SER A 86 12.06 0.69 0.10
CA SER A 86 12.54 0.44 -1.26
C SER A 86 11.77 -0.68 -1.96
N THR A 87 11.18 -1.58 -1.19
CA THR A 87 10.33 -2.66 -1.64
C THR A 87 9.01 -2.66 -0.87
N THR A 88 7.93 -3.09 -1.54
CA THR A 88 6.59 -3.14 -0.94
C THR A 88 5.87 -4.43 -1.31
N ALA A 89 5.16 -5.01 -0.35
CA ALA A 89 4.18 -6.06 -0.58
C ALA A 89 2.77 -5.46 -0.67
N VAL A 90 1.86 -6.13 -1.37
CA VAL A 90 0.48 -5.70 -1.56
C VAL A 90 -0.45 -6.86 -1.21
N ARG A 91 -1.58 -6.54 -0.59
CA ARG A 91 -2.73 -7.41 -0.39
C ARG A 91 -3.98 -6.75 -0.92
N VAL A 92 -4.85 -7.54 -1.52
CA VAL A 92 -6.08 -7.07 -2.18
C VAL A 92 -7.22 -7.98 -1.75
N CYS A 93 -8.35 -7.38 -1.37
CA CYS A 93 -9.54 -8.09 -0.92
C CYS A 93 -10.77 -7.57 -1.66
N GLN A 94 -11.64 -8.48 -2.10
CA GLN A 94 -12.98 -8.14 -2.56
C GLN A 94 -13.93 -8.11 -1.37
N GLN A 95 -14.71 -7.03 -1.23
CA GLN A 95 -15.67 -6.88 -0.14
C GLN A 95 -17.07 -6.62 -0.67
N PHE A 96 -17.99 -7.51 -0.32
CA PHE A 96 -19.37 -7.48 -0.77
C PHE A 96 -20.24 -6.69 0.22
N PRO A 97 -20.92 -5.62 -0.23
CA PRO A 97 -21.82 -4.87 0.64
C PRO A 97 -22.97 -5.73 1.15
N LYS A 98 -23.36 -5.50 2.40
CA LYS A 98 -24.59 -6.07 2.98
C LYS A 98 -25.81 -5.57 2.20
N GLU A 99 -26.92 -6.31 2.31
CA GLU A 99 -28.20 -5.91 1.70
C GLU A 99 -28.55 -4.45 2.02
N GLY A 100 -28.99 -3.72 1.00
CA GLY A 100 -29.34 -2.30 1.09
C GLY A 100 -28.15 -1.32 1.03
N LYS A 101 -26.91 -1.79 0.84
CA LYS A 101 -25.74 -0.92 0.60
C LYS A 101 -25.13 -1.15 -0.78
N CYS A 102 -24.61 -0.09 -1.38
CA CYS A 102 -23.94 -0.13 -2.68
C CYS A 102 -22.41 -0.31 -2.55
N SER A 103 -21.83 0.07 -1.41
CA SER A 103 -20.39 -0.02 -1.17
C SER A 103 -20.06 -0.21 0.31
N ILE A 104 -18.81 -0.58 0.58
CA ILE A 104 -18.23 -0.63 1.92
C ILE A 104 -16.91 0.11 1.85
N GLU A 105 -16.72 1.14 2.68
CA GLU A 105 -15.44 1.85 2.79
C GLU A 105 -14.51 1.19 3.81
N THR A 106 -15.05 0.64 4.89
CA THR A 106 -14.23 -0.04 5.91
C THR A 106 -13.59 -1.30 5.35
N ILE A 107 -12.29 -1.46 5.56
CA ILE A 107 -11.55 -2.64 5.12
C ILE A 107 -11.85 -3.82 6.04
N ILE A 108 -12.57 -4.83 5.53
CA ILE A 108 -13.04 -5.97 6.35
C ILE A 108 -11.90 -6.95 6.66
N GLY A 109 -11.10 -7.32 5.66
CA GLY A 109 -9.99 -8.29 5.80
C GLY A 109 -8.68 -7.68 6.31
N MET A 110 -8.76 -6.62 7.12
CA MET A 110 -7.58 -5.85 7.53
C MET A 110 -6.60 -6.70 8.35
N THR A 111 -7.08 -7.54 9.27
CA THR A 111 -6.21 -8.36 10.12
C THR A 111 -5.38 -9.32 9.30
N GLU A 112 -6.01 -10.12 8.44
CA GLU A 112 -5.33 -11.13 7.62
C GLU A 112 -4.35 -10.47 6.64
N MET A 113 -4.75 -9.36 6.01
CA MET A 113 -3.85 -8.62 5.12
C MET A 113 -2.61 -8.08 5.85
N VAL A 114 -2.78 -7.60 7.09
CA VAL A 114 -1.67 -7.06 7.88
C VAL A 114 -0.78 -8.17 8.41
N GLU A 115 -1.32 -9.31 8.87
CA GLU A 115 -0.54 -10.49 9.27
C GLU A 115 0.42 -10.91 8.14
N GLU A 116 -0.09 -11.05 6.93
CA GLU A 116 0.73 -11.42 5.78
C GLU A 116 1.77 -10.34 5.41
N LEU A 117 1.45 -9.06 5.57
CA LEU A 117 2.42 -7.97 5.35
C LEU A 117 3.52 -7.98 6.42
N LEU A 118 3.19 -8.25 7.68
CA LEU A 118 4.14 -8.41 8.78
C LEU A 118 5.06 -9.61 8.57
N ASP A 119 4.54 -10.72 8.05
CA ASP A 119 5.35 -11.88 7.67
C ASP A 119 6.38 -11.50 6.59
N ASN A 120 5.96 -10.77 5.55
CA ASN A 120 6.89 -10.29 4.52
C ASN A 120 7.97 -9.37 5.11
N TYR A 121 7.61 -8.50 6.05
CA TYR A 121 8.57 -7.64 6.75
C TYR A 121 9.56 -8.46 7.58
N CYS A 122 9.06 -9.43 8.35
CA CYS A 122 9.88 -10.27 9.23
C CYS A 122 10.83 -11.16 8.42
N GLN A 123 10.39 -11.67 7.26
CA GLN A 123 11.25 -12.46 6.38
C GLN A 123 12.49 -11.67 5.93
N VAL A 124 12.36 -10.37 5.67
CA VAL A 124 13.44 -9.48 5.25
C VAL A 124 14.28 -8.98 6.43
N ASN A 125 13.64 -8.49 7.49
CA ASN A 125 14.33 -7.78 8.57
C ASN A 125 14.67 -8.66 9.78
N LYS A 126 14.13 -9.89 9.84
CA LYS A 126 14.25 -10.85 10.96
C LYS A 126 13.68 -10.35 12.30
N ILE A 127 13.00 -9.22 12.28
CA ILE A 127 12.30 -8.60 13.40
C ILE A 127 10.96 -8.05 12.89
N LEU A 128 9.99 -7.95 13.79
CA LEU A 128 8.76 -7.20 13.53
C LEU A 128 9.00 -5.69 13.71
N PRO A 129 8.24 -4.84 12.99
CA PRO A 129 8.31 -3.41 13.20
C PRO A 129 7.76 -3.05 14.58
N ASN A 130 8.34 -2.06 15.24
CA ASN A 130 7.82 -1.53 16.51
C ASN A 130 6.97 -0.27 16.33
N LYS A 131 6.90 0.26 15.09
CA LYS A 131 6.09 1.42 14.73
C LYS A 131 5.50 1.25 13.35
N ILE A 132 4.20 1.45 13.23
CA ILE A 132 3.49 1.55 11.95
C ILE A 132 3.14 3.01 11.68
N VAL A 133 3.36 3.44 10.45
CA VAL A 133 2.77 4.67 9.90
C VAL A 133 1.73 4.26 8.87
N PHE A 134 0.46 4.52 9.15
CA PHE A 134 -0.65 4.10 8.30
C PHE A 134 -1.27 5.30 7.57
N TYR A 135 -1.18 5.28 6.24
CA TYR A 135 -1.84 6.24 5.37
C TYR A 135 -3.09 5.60 4.77
N ARG A 136 -4.26 6.09 5.16
CA ARG A 136 -5.57 5.65 4.64
C ARG A 136 -6.14 6.72 3.72
N ASP A 137 -6.27 6.42 2.43
CA ASP A 137 -6.86 7.31 1.41
C ASP A 137 -8.40 7.23 1.44
N GLY A 138 -9.13 8.14 0.78
CA GLY A 138 -10.55 7.94 0.46
C GLY A 138 -11.55 7.97 1.63
N VAL A 139 -11.15 8.40 2.82
CA VAL A 139 -12.03 8.46 4.01
C VAL A 139 -12.48 9.89 4.26
N ASP A 140 -13.80 10.11 4.23
CA ASP A 140 -14.41 11.40 4.57
C ASP A 140 -14.50 11.60 6.11
N ASP A 141 -14.70 12.85 6.54
CA ASP A 141 -14.77 13.22 7.96
C ASP A 141 -15.76 12.36 8.77
N GLY A 142 -16.92 12.05 8.18
CA GLY A 142 -17.96 11.22 8.80
C GLY A 142 -17.62 9.73 8.95
N GLN A 143 -16.50 9.28 8.37
CA GLN A 143 -16.08 7.88 8.34
C GLN A 143 -14.85 7.60 9.22
N PHE A 144 -14.12 8.63 9.69
CA PHE A 144 -12.97 8.45 10.59
C PHE A 144 -13.28 7.58 11.81
N GLY A 145 -14.46 7.79 12.41
CA GLY A 145 -14.88 7.00 13.57
C GLY A 145 -14.93 5.49 13.27
N LYS A 146 -15.28 5.10 12.04
CA LYS A 146 -15.30 3.69 11.62
C LYS A 146 -13.89 3.14 11.42
N VAL A 147 -12.99 3.92 10.83
CA VAL A 147 -11.57 3.52 10.68
C VAL A 147 -10.95 3.28 12.05
N ILE A 148 -11.14 4.21 12.99
CA ILE A 148 -10.62 4.09 14.35
C ILE A 148 -11.25 2.91 15.09
N ALA A 149 -12.56 2.64 14.91
CA ALA A 149 -13.26 1.57 15.61
C ALA A 149 -13.01 0.17 15.02
N HIS A 150 -12.67 0.05 13.73
CA HIS A 150 -12.58 -1.24 13.03
C HIS A 150 -11.20 -1.54 12.47
N GLU A 151 -10.56 -0.60 11.76
CA GLU A 151 -9.30 -0.86 11.06
C GLU A 151 -8.10 -0.81 12.00
N ILE A 152 -8.04 0.18 12.91
CA ILE A 152 -6.94 0.28 13.88
C ILE A 152 -6.90 -0.95 14.83
N PRO A 153 -8.01 -1.41 15.43
CA PRO A 153 -8.01 -2.63 16.23
C PRO A 153 -7.63 -3.86 15.42
N ALA A 154 -8.03 -3.93 14.14
CA ALA A 154 -7.65 -5.03 13.26
C ALA A 154 -6.15 -5.06 12.97
N ILE A 155 -5.51 -3.89 12.78
CA ILE A 155 -4.05 -3.77 12.66
C ILE A 155 -3.38 -4.22 13.97
N ILE A 156 -3.86 -3.75 15.13
CA ILE A 156 -3.30 -4.13 16.44
C ILE A 156 -3.43 -5.63 16.68
N LYS A 157 -4.59 -6.21 16.32
CA LYS A 157 -4.85 -7.65 16.46
C LYS A 157 -3.84 -8.50 15.70
N ALA A 158 -3.39 -8.06 14.53
CA ALA A 158 -2.41 -8.78 13.70
C ALA A 158 -1.00 -8.89 14.33
N PHE A 159 -0.72 -8.18 15.43
CA PHE A 159 0.53 -8.31 16.19
C PHE A 159 0.50 -9.34 17.31
N ASN A 160 -0.68 -9.87 17.64
CA ASN A 160 -0.88 -10.85 18.72
C ASN A 160 -0.90 -12.27 18.16
#